data_AF-A0A957BPJ4-F1
#
_entry.id   AF-A0A957BPJ4-F1
#
_cell.length_a   1.000
_cell.length_b   1.000
_cell.length_c   1.000
_cell.angle_alpha   90.00
_cell.angle_beta   90.00
_cell.angle_gamma   90.00
#
_symmetry.space_group_name_H-M   'P 1'
#
loop_
_entity.id
_entity.type
_entity.pdbx_description
1 polymer ?
#
loop_
_entity_poly.entity_id
_entity_poly.type
_entity_poly.pdbx_seq_one_letter_code
_entity_poly.pdbx_strand_id
1 'polypeptide(L)'
;RYRQEPVYDDRCYFTVDRWSYSRSVVSNGESQAVAPYWANAQLQFASGVGAEREADRDETYLLILRGDNDAVYECEVSFDLWQNAKAESAWTLEIGVVNGQPRCDTLTPVS
;
A
#
# COMPACT_ATOMS: atom_id res chain seq x y z
N ARG A 1 -15.33 9.78 66.58
CA ARG A 1 -15.79 9.97 65.19
C ARG A 1 -14.56 9.82 64.30
N TYR A 2 -14.40 8.68 63.64
CA TYR A 2 -13.23 8.41 62.81
C TYR A 2 -13.55 8.82 61.36
N ARG A 3 -12.68 9.63 60.75
CA ARG A 3 -12.78 10.00 59.33
C ARG A 3 -11.96 8.98 58.55
N GLN A 4 -12.58 8.29 57.60
CA GLN A 4 -11.86 7.48 56.63
C GLN A 4 -11.49 8.39 55.46
N GLU A 5 -10.23 8.81 55.40
CA GLU A 5 -9.63 9.40 54.22
C GLU A 5 -8.91 8.27 53.45
N PRO A 6 -9.12 8.13 52.13
CA PRO A 6 -8.37 7.15 51.35
C PRO A 6 -6.88 7.50 51.39
N VAL A 7 -6.06 6.55 51.84
CA VAL A 7 -4.61 6.62 51.66
C VAL A 7 -4.33 6.30 50.20
N TYR A 8 -4.06 7.34 49.41
CA TYR A 8 -3.59 7.13 48.04
C TYR A 8 -2.14 6.65 48.10
N ASP A 9 -1.87 5.52 47.44
CA ASP A 9 -0.51 5.04 47.20
C ASP A 9 0.25 5.99 46.24
N ASP A 10 1.56 5.83 46.11
CA ASP A 10 2.40 6.68 45.26
C ASP A 10 1.98 6.57 43.79
N ARG A 11 1.47 7.68 43.23
CA ARG A 11 1.11 7.76 41.81
C ARG A 11 2.32 8.17 40.98
N CYS A 12 2.93 7.21 40.29
CA CYS A 12 3.99 7.48 39.32
C CYS A 12 3.42 7.92 37.98
N TYR A 13 3.97 9.00 37.42
CA TYR A 13 3.75 9.41 36.04
C TYR A 13 4.97 9.04 35.20
N PHE A 14 4.74 8.52 34.00
CA PHE A 14 5.79 8.27 33.02
C PHE A 14 5.38 8.84 31.67
N THR A 15 6.38 9.28 30.91
CA THR A 15 6.25 9.63 29.50
C THR A 15 7.06 8.62 28.71
N VAL A 16 6.46 8.06 27.67
CA VAL A 16 7.14 7.12 26.76
C VAL A 16 7.08 7.73 25.36
N ASP A 17 8.25 7.96 24.78
CA ASP A 17 8.37 8.33 23.38
C ASP A 17 7.89 7.17 22.50
N ARG A 18 7.05 7.47 21.51
CA ARG A 18 6.49 6.47 20.59
C ARG A 18 6.75 6.88 19.16
N TRP A 19 6.99 5.88 18.33
CA TRP A 19 6.99 6.07 16.88
C TRP A 19 5.57 6.42 16.43
N SER A 20 5.47 7.44 15.59
CA SER A 20 4.25 7.81 14.89
C SER A 20 4.54 7.87 13.39
N TYR A 21 3.48 7.70 12.60
CA TYR A 21 3.57 7.97 11.17
C TYR A 21 4.00 9.43 10.93
N SER A 22 4.94 9.62 10.00
CA SER A 22 5.45 10.95 9.60
C SER A 22 5.06 11.23 8.16
N ARG A 23 5.54 10.40 7.22
CA ARG A 23 5.26 10.51 5.78
C ARG A 23 5.47 9.17 5.07
N SER A 24 4.96 9.08 3.85
CA SER A 24 5.34 8.08 2.85
C SER A 24 6.04 8.76 1.68
N VAL A 25 6.91 8.04 0.99
CA VAL A 25 7.55 8.49 -0.26
C VAL A 25 7.16 7.49 -1.36
N VAL A 26 6.69 8.01 -2.49
CA VAL A 26 6.09 7.20 -3.55
C VAL A 26 6.86 7.41 -4.86
N SER A 27 7.18 6.31 -5.53
CA SER A 27 7.63 6.27 -6.93
C SER A 27 6.53 5.63 -7.77
N ASN A 28 6.30 6.17 -8.97
CA ASN A 28 5.29 5.66 -9.91
C ASN A 28 5.90 5.55 -11.30
N GLY A 29 5.28 4.73 -12.17
CA GLY A 29 5.63 4.60 -13.58
C GLY A 29 4.46 4.04 -14.38
N GLU A 30 4.47 4.30 -15.69
CA GLU A 30 3.36 3.92 -16.60
C GLU A 30 3.76 2.83 -17.60
N SER A 31 5.02 2.40 -17.60
CA SER A 31 5.51 1.43 -18.58
C SER A 31 6.54 0.48 -17.98
N GLN A 32 6.66 -0.69 -18.59
CA GLN A 32 7.71 -1.66 -18.30
C GLN A 32 9.09 -1.27 -18.88
N ALA A 33 9.18 -0.16 -19.62
CA ALA A 33 10.44 0.29 -20.21
C ALA A 33 11.49 0.66 -19.14
N VAL A 34 11.03 1.05 -17.95
CA VAL A 34 11.85 1.29 -16.78
C VAL A 34 11.41 0.32 -15.69
N ALA A 35 12.35 -0.42 -15.12
CA ALA A 35 12.04 -1.30 -14.00
C ALA A 35 11.54 -0.48 -12.79
N PRO A 36 10.51 -0.95 -12.07
CA PRO A 36 10.08 -0.36 -10.81
C PRO A 36 11.24 -0.23 -9.82
N TYR A 37 11.24 0.84 -9.04
CA TYR A 37 12.28 1.10 -8.05
C TYR A 37 11.69 1.77 -6.81
N TRP A 38 12.29 1.49 -5.65
CA TRP A 38 11.92 2.14 -4.40
C TRP A 38 12.37 3.61 -4.39
N ALA A 39 11.46 4.50 -4.06
CA ALA A 39 11.81 5.90 -3.84
C ALA A 39 12.77 6.04 -2.66
N ASN A 40 13.68 7.02 -2.74
CA ASN A 40 14.60 7.30 -1.64
C ASN A 40 13.90 8.10 -0.54
N ALA A 41 13.70 7.47 0.64
CA ALA A 41 12.98 8.07 1.76
C ALA A 41 13.71 9.24 2.46
N GLN A 42 15.03 9.40 2.21
CA GLN A 42 15.90 10.41 2.83
C GLN A 42 15.59 10.63 4.33
N LEU A 43 15.78 9.59 5.14
CA LEU A 43 15.41 9.62 6.55
C LEU A 43 16.31 10.58 7.35
N GLN A 44 15.70 11.29 8.31
CA GLN A 44 16.45 12.02 9.32
C GLN A 44 17.01 11.05 10.37
N PHE A 45 18.24 10.60 10.16
CA PHE A 45 18.93 9.74 11.12
C PHE A 45 19.43 10.55 12.32
N ALA A 46 18.78 10.37 13.46
CA ALA A 46 19.18 10.93 14.75
C ALA A 46 19.02 9.88 15.86
N SER A 47 19.60 10.14 17.04
CA SER A 47 19.33 9.36 18.25
C SER A 47 18.38 10.14 19.15
N GLY A 48 17.12 9.68 19.27
CA GLY A 48 16.10 10.28 20.15
C GLY A 48 14.87 10.82 19.42
N VAL A 49 14.09 11.65 20.12
CA VAL A 49 12.85 12.25 19.61
C VAL A 49 13.14 13.05 18.33
N GLY A 50 12.33 12.82 17.30
CA GLY A 50 12.48 13.46 15.99
C GLY A 50 13.34 12.67 15.01
N ALA A 51 13.94 11.55 15.42
CA ALA A 51 14.53 10.60 14.48
C ALA A 51 13.45 9.99 13.58
N GLU A 52 13.82 9.68 12.33
CA GLU A 52 12.97 8.96 11.40
C GLU A 52 13.50 7.54 11.17
N ARG A 53 12.56 6.62 10.98
CA ARG A 53 12.84 5.26 10.54
C ARG A 53 11.83 4.85 9.48
N GLU A 54 12.26 4.02 8.55
CA GLU A 54 11.36 3.35 7.63
C GLU A 54 10.50 2.34 8.40
N ALA A 55 9.20 2.32 8.11
CA ALA A 55 8.27 1.35 8.68
C ALA A 55 8.20 0.13 7.75
N ASP A 56 7.30 0.19 6.76
CA ASP A 56 7.07 -0.87 5.79
C ASP A 56 7.24 -0.35 4.36
N ARG A 57 7.29 -1.28 3.40
CA ARG A 57 7.30 -1.01 1.96
C ARG A 57 6.17 -1.80 1.31
N ASP A 58 5.40 -1.12 0.48
CA ASP A 58 4.30 -1.69 -0.28
C ASP A 58 4.45 -1.33 -1.77
N GLU A 59 4.17 -2.30 -2.64
CA GLU A 59 4.18 -2.13 -4.09
C GLU A 59 2.88 -2.68 -4.69
N THR A 60 2.42 -2.02 -5.75
CA THR A 60 1.18 -2.38 -6.45
C THR A 60 1.46 -2.34 -7.94
N TYR A 61 1.10 -3.42 -8.63
CA TYR A 61 1.26 -3.53 -10.07
C TYR A 61 -0.10 -3.60 -10.73
N LEU A 62 -0.37 -2.66 -11.64
CA LEU A 62 -1.65 -2.55 -12.31
C LEU A 62 -1.51 -2.93 -13.78
N LEU A 63 -2.43 -3.78 -14.25
CA LEU A 63 -2.74 -3.90 -15.67
C LEU A 63 -3.94 -3.01 -15.98
N ILE A 64 -3.75 -2.12 -16.96
CA ILE A 64 -4.80 -1.28 -17.50
C ILE A 64 -5.35 -1.95 -18.76
N LEU A 65 -6.59 -2.41 -18.69
CA LEU A 65 -7.25 -3.18 -19.74
C LEU A 65 -8.35 -2.33 -20.38
N ARG A 66 -8.41 -2.34 -21.71
CA ARG A 66 -9.49 -1.73 -22.48
C ARG A 66 -10.45 -2.81 -22.96
N GLY A 67 -11.71 -2.70 -22.56
CA GLY A 67 -12.80 -3.56 -23.02
C GLY A 67 -13.73 -2.86 -24.00
N ASP A 68 -14.90 -3.47 -24.20
CA ASP A 68 -15.94 -2.94 -25.08
C ASP A 68 -16.40 -1.54 -24.68
N ASN A 69 -16.79 -0.74 -25.67
CA ASN A 69 -17.23 0.67 -25.50
C ASN A 69 -16.19 1.55 -24.77
N ASP A 70 -14.90 1.28 -24.97
CA ASP A 70 -13.79 2.00 -24.32
C ASP A 70 -13.82 1.94 -22.78
N ALA A 71 -14.46 0.92 -22.21
CA ALA A 71 -14.40 0.68 -20.78
C ALA A 71 -12.96 0.39 -20.34
N VAL A 72 -12.49 1.09 -19.32
CA VAL A 72 -11.16 0.89 -18.73
C VAL A 72 -11.32 0.11 -17.43
N TYR A 73 -10.57 -0.98 -17.33
CA TYR A 73 -10.49 -1.81 -16.14
C TYR A 73 -9.07 -1.79 -15.60
N GLU A 74 -8.93 -1.61 -14.29
CA GLU A 74 -7.66 -1.67 -13.59
C GLU A 74 -7.62 -2.95 -12.76
N CYS A 75 -6.58 -3.75 -12.97
CA CYS A 75 -6.38 -4.97 -12.20
C CYS A 75 -5.04 -4.98 -11.51
N GLU A 76 -5.08 -5.05 -10.18
CA GLU A 76 -3.92 -5.37 -9.36
C GLU A 76 -3.52 -6.83 -9.57
N VAL A 77 -2.25 -7.02 -9.92
CA VAL A 77 -1.67 -8.32 -10.24
C VAL A 77 -0.33 -8.51 -9.55
N SER A 78 0.18 -9.74 -9.51
CA SER A 78 1.54 -9.99 -9.02
C SER A 78 2.58 -9.36 -9.94
N PHE A 79 3.76 -9.09 -9.38
CA PHE A 79 4.91 -8.61 -10.15
C PHE A 79 5.23 -9.53 -11.34
N ASP A 80 5.23 -10.85 -11.12
CA ASP A 80 5.54 -11.83 -12.16
C ASP A 80 4.55 -11.75 -13.33
N LEU A 81 3.25 -11.62 -13.05
CA LEU A 81 2.24 -11.48 -14.10
C LEU A 81 2.42 -10.13 -14.80
N TRP A 82 2.57 -9.04 -14.04
CA TRP A 82 2.79 -7.71 -14.59
C TRP A 82 4.02 -7.67 -15.51
N GLN A 83 5.14 -8.27 -15.11
CA GLN A 83 6.39 -8.25 -15.87
C GLN A 83 6.30 -9.05 -17.17
N ASN A 84 5.51 -10.13 -17.19
CA ASN A 84 5.36 -10.99 -18.37
C ASN A 84 4.19 -10.57 -19.28
N ALA A 85 3.27 -9.74 -18.81
CA ALA A 85 2.19 -9.20 -19.61
C ALA A 85 2.75 -8.25 -20.67
N LYS A 86 2.58 -8.59 -21.95
CA LYS A 86 3.01 -7.70 -23.04
C LYS A 86 2.03 -6.54 -23.18
N ALA A 87 2.53 -5.34 -23.45
CA ALA A 87 1.67 -4.24 -23.90
C ALA A 87 0.82 -4.68 -25.10
N GLU A 88 -0.44 -4.25 -25.15
CA GLU A 88 -1.43 -4.63 -26.17
C GLU A 88 -1.77 -6.14 -26.23
N SER A 89 -1.41 -6.93 -25.21
CA SER A 89 -1.88 -8.31 -25.11
C SER A 89 -3.36 -8.38 -24.76
N ALA A 90 -4.07 -9.37 -25.33
CA ALA A 90 -5.48 -9.59 -25.09
C ALA A 90 -5.69 -10.53 -23.90
N TRP A 91 -6.69 -10.22 -23.08
CA TRP A 91 -7.04 -10.97 -21.87
C TRP A 91 -8.55 -11.17 -21.78
N THR A 92 -8.96 -12.24 -21.12
CA THR A 92 -10.34 -12.48 -20.70
C THR A 92 -10.45 -12.31 -19.20
N LEU A 93 -11.51 -11.66 -18.73
CA LEU A 93 -11.84 -11.50 -17.32
C LEU A 93 -13.36 -11.45 -17.14
N GLU A 94 -13.84 -11.80 -15.95
CA GLU A 94 -15.26 -11.75 -15.62
C GLU A 94 -15.63 -10.38 -15.05
N ILE A 95 -16.84 -9.90 -15.36
CA ILE A 95 -17.39 -8.68 -14.76
C ILE A 95 -18.46 -9.07 -13.74
N GLY A 96 -18.36 -8.51 -12.54
CA GLY A 96 -19.33 -8.71 -11.48
C GLY A 96 -20.71 -8.18 -11.89
N VAL A 97 -21.73 -9.04 -11.93
CA VAL A 97 -23.09 -8.67 -12.37
C VAL A 97 -23.75 -7.63 -11.44
N VAL A 98 -23.36 -7.60 -10.16
CA VAL A 98 -23.99 -6.73 -9.15
C VAL A 98 -23.44 -5.32 -9.15
N ASN A 99 -22.11 -5.16 -9.27
CA ASN A 99 -21.42 -3.88 -9.12
C ASN A 99 -20.67 -3.43 -10.38
N GLY A 100 -20.66 -4.24 -11.45
CA GLY A 100 -19.94 -3.95 -12.69
C GLY A 100 -18.42 -3.95 -12.54
N GLN A 101 -17.86 -4.41 -11.42
CA GLN A 101 -16.42 -4.37 -11.18
C GLN A 101 -15.70 -5.54 -11.86
N PRO A 102 -14.46 -5.33 -12.35
CA PRO A 102 -13.66 -6.40 -12.89
C PRO A 102 -13.26 -7.41 -11.81
N ARG A 103 -13.38 -8.69 -12.12
CA ARG A 103 -12.86 -9.78 -11.29
C ARG A 103 -11.43 -10.12 -11.72
N CYS A 104 -10.47 -9.42 -11.14
CA CYS A 104 -9.06 -9.57 -11.50
C CYS A 104 -8.50 -10.96 -11.16
N ASP A 105 -9.14 -11.71 -10.26
CA ASP A 105 -8.82 -13.10 -9.92
C ASP A 105 -9.14 -14.09 -11.05
N THR A 106 -9.94 -13.69 -12.05
CA THR A 106 -10.30 -14.55 -13.20
C THR A 106 -9.55 -14.17 -14.47
N LEU A 107 -8.49 -13.36 -14.36
CA LEU A 107 -7.76 -12.85 -15.51
C LEU A 107 -6.96 -13.98 -16.19
N THR A 108 -7.22 -14.22 -17.48
CA THR A 108 -6.50 -15.23 -18.28
C THR A 108 -6.09 -14.70 -19.66
N PRO A 109 -4.89 -15.01 -20.16
CA PRO A 109 -4.45 -14.53 -21.47
C PRO A 109 -5.27 -15.18 -22.59
N VAL A 110 -5.59 -14.42 -23.63
CA VAL A 110 -6.18 -14.97 -24.86
C VAL A 110 -5.06 -15.64 -25.65
N SER A 111 -5.20 -16.93 -25.91
CA SER A 111 -4.28 -17.75 -26.70
C SER A 111 -4.27 -17.38 -28.18
#